data_AF-A0A0F9B608-F1
#
_entry.id   AF-A0A0F9B608-F1
#
_cell.length_a   1.000
_cell.length_b   1.000
_cell.length_c   1.000
_cell.angle_alpha   90.00
_cell.angle_beta   90.00
_cell.angle_gamma   90.00
#
_symmetry.space_group_name_H-M   'P 1'
#
loop_
_entity.id
_entity.type
_entity.pdbx_description
1 polymer ?
#
loop_
_entity_poly.entity_id
_entity_poly.type
_entity_poly.pdbx_seq_one_letter_code
_entity_poly.pdbx_strand_id
1 'polypeptide(L)'
;EKIRTDITQTEQSLKSVKAEAAEVNRLLSSDVSSIDNRIDRIQVSIDSDLTYLESLIDLSSGNLKSILSSIAAGYLQENLGRYYSYGLKAMSYAASLSEARKNREKKPAVKRGGQDIPYPTTQYPKFLLQNMELSIGSSQSARFLATSLQNLTSNPELINKPLTFSLTQKEEKRQLLIEGEIDSRSNRRHDFSLIMTAVDYPLYVREGLELLNITSLKGFYTFRTDFTLDRDGTGHGQGVLEVSRVHLDTPDSRNIIAMAVYDAVTSAQVITFKLNYEISRDNQMHLNITSNIDELIMAEISRKQNELNSHYRDRLKAELSERIEAELAKNQSLYSALKVLQQNSNGNLSEVESYEQVVAAKKKEMDKRINELQSQIEKQLDKVKQSLPSLPSF
;
A
#
# COMPACT_ATOMS: atom_id res chain seq x y z
N GLU A 1 67.53 61.02 12.34
CA GLU A 1 66.49 60.66 13.34
C GLU A 1 65.06 60.79 12.80
N LYS A 2 64.63 61.95 12.29
CA LYS A 2 63.27 62.18 11.75
C LYS A 2 62.73 61.05 10.84
N ILE A 3 63.50 60.62 9.83
CA ILE A 3 63.11 59.54 8.90
C ILE A 3 62.92 58.18 9.60
N ARG A 4 63.69 57.91 10.66
CA ARG A 4 63.57 56.66 11.45
C ARG A 4 62.28 56.64 12.26
N THR A 5 61.92 57.80 12.80
CA THR A 5 60.64 58.02 13.49
C THR A 5 59.47 57.87 12.53
N ASP A 6 59.56 58.46 11.33
CA ASP A 6 58.52 58.40 10.30
C ASP A 6 58.26 56.96 9.81
N ILE A 7 59.31 56.15 9.61
CA ILE A 7 59.18 54.72 9.25
C ILE A 7 58.56 53.91 10.39
N THR A 8 58.96 54.16 11.63
CA THR A 8 58.42 53.44 12.79
C THR A 8 56.94 53.77 13.00
N GLN A 9 56.55 55.04 12.80
CA GLN A 9 55.16 55.48 12.85
C GLN A 9 54.33 54.91 11.69
N THR A 10 54.92 54.78 10.50
CA THR A 10 54.29 54.12 9.33
C THR A 10 54.09 52.63 9.58
N GLU A 11 55.07 51.92 10.15
CA GLU A 11 54.93 50.50 10.54
C GLU A 11 53.82 50.30 11.59
N GLN A 12 53.75 51.18 12.58
CA GLN A 12 52.73 51.08 13.64
C GLN A 12 51.33 51.35 13.10
N SER A 13 51.19 52.34 12.21
CA SER A 13 49.93 52.64 11.52
C SER A 13 49.51 51.49 10.60
N LEU A 14 50.46 50.91 9.87
CA LEU A 14 50.20 49.78 8.98
C LEU A 14 49.79 48.51 9.74
N LYS A 15 50.39 48.26 10.92
CA LYS A 15 49.96 47.17 11.82
C LYS A 15 48.53 47.38 12.33
N SER A 16 48.15 48.61 12.67
CA SER A 16 46.76 48.93 13.08
C SER A 16 45.80 48.67 11.92
N VAL A 17 46.09 49.21 10.73
CA VAL A 17 45.26 49.04 9.54
C VAL A 17 45.16 47.56 9.13
N LYS A 18 46.23 46.78 9.26
CA LYS A 18 46.22 45.32 9.02
C LYS A 18 45.32 44.59 10.02
N ALA A 19 45.40 44.94 11.30
CA ALA A 19 44.58 44.32 12.34
C ALA A 19 43.09 44.65 12.13
N GLU A 20 42.77 45.90 11.78
CA GLU A 20 41.41 46.34 11.46
C GLU A 20 40.89 45.68 10.18
N ALA A 21 41.69 45.63 9.10
CA ALA A 21 41.31 44.98 7.85
C ALA A 21 41.11 43.47 8.02
N ALA A 22 41.96 42.81 8.82
CA ALA A 22 41.82 41.38 9.12
C ALA A 22 40.54 41.10 9.92
N GLU A 23 40.21 41.95 10.89
CA GLU A 23 39.00 41.80 11.70
C GLU A 23 37.73 42.05 10.86
N VAL A 24 37.71 43.11 10.05
CA VAL A 24 36.61 43.39 9.11
C VAL A 24 36.43 42.25 8.12
N ASN A 25 37.51 41.71 7.56
CA ASN A 25 37.43 40.58 6.62
C ASN A 25 36.91 39.30 7.30
N ARG A 26 37.30 39.07 8.55
CA ARG A 26 36.84 37.93 9.36
C ARG A 26 35.34 38.03 9.64
N LEU A 27 34.86 39.22 10.02
CA LEU A 27 33.45 39.49 10.27
C LEU A 27 32.62 39.34 8.98
N LEU A 28 33.05 39.96 7.88
CA LEU A 28 32.37 39.85 6.57
C LEU A 28 32.30 38.40 6.07
N SER A 29 33.40 37.65 6.19
CA SER A 29 33.44 36.24 5.78
C SER A 29 32.54 35.36 6.65
N SER A 30 32.46 35.67 7.95
CA SER A 30 31.52 35.02 8.88
C SER A 30 30.07 35.31 8.52
N ASP A 31 29.75 36.56 8.20
CA ASP A 31 28.38 36.97 7.85
C ASP A 31 27.92 36.35 6.52
N VAL A 32 28.77 36.35 5.49
CA VAL A 32 28.48 35.69 4.21
C VAL A 32 28.26 34.19 4.42
N SER A 33 29.13 33.53 5.18
CA SER A 33 28.98 32.10 5.49
C SER A 33 27.72 31.80 6.32
N SER A 34 27.34 32.70 7.23
CA SER A 34 26.10 32.58 8.03
C SER A 34 24.85 32.71 7.15
N ILE A 35 24.86 33.61 6.17
CA ILE A 35 23.78 33.79 5.21
C ILE A 35 23.65 32.56 4.31
N ASP A 36 24.75 32.05 3.75
CA ASP A 36 24.74 30.86 2.90
C ASP A 36 24.19 29.63 3.65
N ASN A 37 24.67 29.41 4.88
CA ASN A 37 24.15 28.35 5.75
C ASN A 37 22.66 28.50 6.09
N ARG A 38 22.13 29.73 6.16
CA ARG A 38 20.70 29.96 6.40
C ARG A 38 19.87 29.68 5.16
N ILE A 39 20.37 30.02 3.97
CA ILE A 39 19.73 29.70 2.69
C ILE A 39 19.63 28.17 2.53
N ASP A 40 20.72 27.45 2.78
CA ASP A 40 20.75 25.99 2.68
C ASP A 40 19.77 25.33 3.68
N ARG A 41 19.72 25.84 4.92
CA ARG A 41 18.77 25.33 5.93
C ARG A 41 17.31 25.57 5.55
N ILE A 42 17.00 26.70 4.92
CA ILE A 42 15.65 26.98 4.43
C ILE A 42 15.27 25.94 3.38
N GLN A 43 16.15 25.66 2.41
CA GLN A 43 15.92 24.63 1.39
C GLN A 43 15.69 23.24 1.99
N VAL A 44 16.57 22.83 2.92
CA VAL A 44 16.43 21.53 3.60
C VAL A 44 15.15 21.43 4.43
N SER A 45 14.73 22.53 5.09
CA SER A 45 13.48 22.53 5.87
C SER A 45 12.26 22.40 4.98
N ILE A 46 12.28 22.99 3.78
CA ILE A 46 11.20 22.87 2.80
C ILE A 46 11.08 21.44 2.27
N ASP A 47 12.20 20.81 1.94
CA ASP A 47 12.20 19.42 1.49
C ASP A 47 11.67 18.49 2.59
N SER A 48 12.00 18.77 3.85
CA SER A 48 11.47 18.06 5.01
C SER A 48 9.96 18.27 5.19
N ASP A 49 9.48 19.52 5.08
CA ASP A 49 8.05 19.84 5.19
C ASP A 49 7.23 19.21 4.05
N LEU A 50 7.79 19.19 2.83
CA LEU A 50 7.23 18.46 1.69
C LEU A 50 7.12 16.97 1.99
N THR A 51 8.19 16.36 2.50
CA THR A 51 8.20 14.93 2.88
C THR A 51 7.18 14.62 3.98
N TYR A 52 7.00 15.54 4.93
CA TYR A 52 6.00 15.40 5.97
C TYR A 52 4.56 15.48 5.42
N LEU A 53 4.28 16.47 4.56
CA LEU A 53 2.98 16.57 3.90
C LEU A 53 2.70 15.34 3.01
N GLU A 54 3.72 14.78 2.34
CA GLU A 54 3.63 13.51 1.62
C GLU A 54 3.20 12.37 2.54
N SER A 55 3.75 12.28 3.75
CA SER A 55 3.40 11.23 4.71
C SER A 55 1.96 11.33 5.23
N LEU A 56 1.36 12.53 5.25
CA LEU A 56 -0.03 12.74 5.68
C LEU A 56 -1.06 12.37 4.60
N ILE A 57 -0.63 12.35 3.34
CA ILE A 57 -1.49 12.05 2.19
C ILE A 57 -1.39 10.57 1.80
N ASP A 58 -0.50 9.80 2.43
CA ASP A 58 -0.39 8.36 2.18
C ASP A 58 -1.55 7.57 2.80
N LEU A 59 -2.60 7.34 2.00
CA LEU A 59 -3.75 6.52 2.33
C LEU A 59 -3.53 5.01 2.13
N SER A 60 -2.28 4.55 1.93
CA SER A 60 -1.92 3.13 1.76
C SER A 60 -2.22 2.24 2.99
N SER A 61 -2.74 2.83 4.07
CA SER A 61 -3.09 2.15 5.32
C SER A 61 -4.23 1.12 5.16
N GLY A 62 -3.86 -0.10 4.76
CA GLY A 62 -4.39 -1.41 5.19
C GLY A 62 -5.86 -1.77 4.97
N ASN A 63 -6.81 -0.90 5.31
CA ASN A 63 -8.23 -1.22 5.43
C ASN A 63 -8.97 -1.29 4.08
N LEU A 64 -8.39 -0.75 3.00
CA LEU A 64 -9.03 -0.74 1.68
C LEU A 64 -8.89 -2.08 0.92
N LYS A 65 -7.98 -2.97 1.35
CA LYS A 65 -7.62 -4.21 0.64
C LYS A 65 -8.73 -5.27 0.55
N SER A 66 -9.86 -5.10 1.23
CA SER A 66 -10.91 -6.12 1.31
C SER A 66 -12.34 -5.58 1.21
N ILE A 67 -12.54 -4.38 0.65
CA ILE A 67 -13.87 -3.77 0.64
C ILE A 67 -14.87 -4.58 -0.19
N LEU A 68 -14.52 -4.97 -1.43
CA LEU A 68 -15.45 -5.72 -2.27
C LEU A 68 -15.61 -7.18 -1.82
N SER A 69 -14.55 -7.80 -1.32
CA SER A 69 -14.64 -9.10 -0.66
C SER A 69 -15.57 -9.05 0.57
N SER A 70 -15.52 -7.98 1.38
CA SER A 70 -16.41 -7.79 2.53
C SER A 70 -17.87 -7.54 2.13
N ILE A 71 -18.12 -6.74 1.09
CA ILE A 71 -19.47 -6.50 0.54
C ILE A 71 -20.05 -7.81 -0.02
N ALA A 72 -19.25 -8.54 -0.81
CA ALA A 72 -19.65 -9.84 -1.33
C ALA A 72 -19.94 -10.83 -0.19
N ALA A 73 -19.12 -10.83 0.87
CA ALA A 73 -19.31 -11.70 2.02
C ALA A 73 -20.62 -11.38 2.74
N GLY A 74 -20.93 -10.11 2.98
CA GLY A 74 -22.20 -9.70 3.58
C GLY A 74 -23.42 -10.11 2.74
N TYR A 75 -23.39 -9.81 1.43
CA TYR A 75 -24.48 -10.15 0.52
C TYR A 75 -24.71 -11.67 0.43
N LEU A 76 -23.63 -12.44 0.37
CA LEU A 76 -23.70 -13.90 0.29
C LEU A 76 -24.09 -14.52 1.63
N GLN A 77 -23.59 -14.01 2.75
CA GLN A 77 -23.98 -14.51 4.06
C GLN A 77 -25.48 -14.30 4.31
N GLU A 78 -26.04 -13.16 3.93
CA GLU A 78 -27.48 -12.92 4.08
C GLU A 78 -28.31 -13.81 3.16
N ASN A 79 -27.95 -13.91 1.88
CA ASN A 79 -28.72 -14.69 0.91
C ASN A 79 -28.54 -16.21 1.10
N LEU A 80 -27.30 -16.68 1.24
CA LEU A 80 -26.99 -18.10 1.49
C LEU A 80 -27.49 -18.53 2.86
N GLY A 81 -27.42 -17.68 3.89
CA GLY A 81 -27.95 -18.01 5.22
C GLY A 81 -29.43 -18.41 5.20
N ARG A 82 -30.24 -17.73 4.38
CA ARG A 82 -31.66 -18.08 4.20
C ARG A 82 -31.82 -19.47 3.56
N TYR A 83 -31.10 -19.77 2.50
CA TYR A 83 -31.19 -21.05 1.79
C TYR A 83 -30.56 -22.22 2.55
N TYR A 84 -29.47 -21.97 3.26
CA TYR A 84 -28.79 -22.93 4.12
C TYR A 84 -29.74 -23.48 5.19
N SER A 85 -30.59 -22.64 5.78
CA SER A 85 -31.60 -23.08 6.76
C SER A 85 -32.59 -24.09 6.19
N TYR A 86 -32.94 -24.00 4.90
CA TYR A 86 -33.81 -24.98 4.23
C TYR A 86 -33.07 -26.28 3.94
N GLY A 87 -31.78 -26.20 3.59
CA GLY A 87 -30.91 -27.38 3.44
C GLY A 87 -30.81 -28.19 4.73
N LEU A 88 -30.52 -27.52 5.85
CA LEU A 88 -30.49 -28.15 7.18
C LEU A 88 -31.83 -28.81 7.54
N LYS A 89 -32.96 -28.15 7.25
CA LYS A 89 -34.28 -28.74 7.47
C LYS A 89 -34.47 -30.00 6.63
N ALA A 90 -34.16 -29.97 5.34
CA ALA A 90 -34.26 -31.14 4.46
C ALA A 90 -33.40 -32.32 4.97
N MET A 91 -32.18 -32.03 5.41
CA MET A 91 -31.29 -33.02 6.03
C MET A 91 -31.86 -33.58 7.34
N SER A 92 -32.42 -32.74 8.20
CA SER A 92 -33.06 -33.19 9.45
C SER A 92 -34.27 -34.10 9.17
N TYR A 93 -35.03 -33.86 8.10
CA TYR A 93 -36.10 -34.76 7.67
C TYR A 93 -35.56 -36.10 7.18
N ALA A 94 -34.51 -36.10 6.36
CA ALA A 94 -33.84 -37.33 5.93
C ALA A 94 -33.25 -38.12 7.11
N ALA A 95 -32.64 -37.44 8.08
CA ALA A 95 -32.10 -38.03 9.30
C ALA A 95 -33.20 -38.59 10.20
N SER A 96 -34.29 -37.84 10.44
CA SER A 96 -35.42 -38.29 11.28
C SER A 96 -36.14 -39.50 10.69
N LEU A 97 -36.24 -39.61 9.35
CA LEU A 97 -36.72 -40.82 8.66
C LEU A 97 -35.83 -42.04 8.96
N SER A 98 -34.52 -41.82 9.11
CA SER A 98 -33.56 -42.86 9.49
C SER A 98 -33.59 -43.21 10.99
N GLU A 99 -33.80 -42.22 11.88
CA GLU A 99 -33.78 -42.41 13.35
C GLU A 99 -35.09 -42.94 13.92
N ALA A 100 -36.24 -42.48 13.41
CA ALA A 100 -37.56 -43.03 13.75
C ALA A 100 -37.63 -44.55 13.48
N ARG A 101 -36.69 -45.06 12.67
CA ARG A 101 -36.52 -46.48 12.37
C ARG A 101 -35.65 -47.23 13.39
N LYS A 102 -34.61 -46.60 13.98
CA LYS A 102 -33.82 -47.19 15.07
C LYS A 102 -34.64 -47.35 16.34
N ASN A 103 -35.55 -46.40 16.60
CA ASN A 103 -36.35 -46.34 17.83
C ASN A 103 -37.71 -47.05 17.73
N ARG A 104 -38.04 -47.71 16.62
CA ARG A 104 -39.20 -48.62 16.59
C ARG A 104 -38.84 -49.89 17.36
N GLU A 105 -39.13 -49.89 18.66
CA GLU A 105 -39.08 -51.08 19.51
C GLU A 105 -39.79 -52.24 18.81
N LYS A 106 -39.04 -53.32 18.55
CA LYS A 106 -39.63 -54.60 18.16
C LYS A 106 -40.47 -55.03 19.37
N LYS A 107 -41.81 -54.99 19.24
CA LYS A 107 -42.70 -55.57 20.24
C LYS A 107 -42.16 -56.96 20.60
N PRO A 108 -41.93 -57.28 21.89
CA PRO A 108 -41.40 -58.58 22.26
C PRO A 108 -42.34 -59.65 21.69
N ALA A 109 -41.78 -60.53 20.87
CA ALA A 109 -42.53 -61.64 20.31
C ALA A 109 -43.11 -62.45 21.47
N VAL A 110 -44.39 -62.77 21.41
CA VAL A 110 -45.06 -63.64 22.38
C VAL A 110 -44.29 -64.96 22.40
N LYS A 111 -43.59 -65.27 23.49
CA LYS A 111 -42.82 -66.52 23.65
C LYS A 111 -43.80 -67.70 23.65
N ARG A 112 -44.02 -68.28 22.48
CA ARG A 112 -44.70 -69.58 22.35
C ARG A 112 -43.62 -70.65 22.33
N GLY A 113 -43.80 -71.72 23.11
CA GLY A 113 -42.86 -72.84 23.14
C GLY A 113 -42.78 -73.50 21.76
N GLY A 114 -41.58 -73.52 21.19
CA GLY A 114 -41.28 -74.06 19.86
C GLY A 114 -39.82 -73.82 19.50
N GLN A 115 -39.32 -74.52 18.48
CA GLN A 115 -37.98 -74.31 17.93
C GLN A 115 -38.08 -73.31 16.78
N ASP A 116 -37.40 -72.18 16.89
CA ASP A 116 -37.28 -71.23 15.79
C ASP A 116 -36.44 -71.86 14.68
N ILE A 117 -37.06 -72.12 13.52
CA ILE A 117 -36.36 -72.56 12.32
C ILE A 117 -36.12 -71.30 11.47
N PRO A 118 -34.87 -70.81 11.34
CA PRO A 118 -34.58 -69.65 10.51
C PRO A 118 -34.71 -70.04 9.04
N TYR A 119 -35.73 -69.52 8.36
CA TYR A 119 -35.82 -69.60 6.91
C TYR A 119 -34.94 -68.49 6.30
N PRO A 120 -34.06 -68.81 5.34
CA PRO A 120 -33.33 -67.79 4.59
C PRO A 120 -34.32 -67.00 3.75
N THR A 121 -34.70 -65.81 4.23
CA THR A 121 -35.55 -64.88 3.48
C THR A 121 -34.70 -63.75 2.93
N THR A 122 -34.80 -63.49 1.63
CA THR A 122 -34.23 -62.27 1.03
C THR A 122 -34.94 -61.06 1.62
N GLN A 123 -34.20 -60.19 2.29
CA GLN A 123 -34.74 -58.96 2.86
C GLN A 123 -34.80 -57.87 1.78
N TYR A 124 -36.00 -57.39 1.48
CA TYR A 124 -36.21 -56.26 0.58
C TYR A 124 -36.52 -54.97 1.36
N PRO A 125 -36.15 -53.80 0.83
CA PRO A 125 -36.64 -52.54 1.38
C PRO A 125 -38.17 -52.47 1.24
N LYS A 126 -38.84 -51.88 2.25
CA LYS A 126 -40.31 -51.73 2.24
C LYS A 126 -40.80 -50.77 1.16
N PHE A 127 -39.94 -49.83 0.78
CA PHE A 127 -40.11 -48.88 -0.30
C PHE A 127 -38.77 -48.70 -0.99
N LEU A 128 -38.79 -48.77 -2.32
CA LEU A 128 -37.66 -48.50 -3.19
C LEU A 128 -38.17 -47.85 -4.47
N LEU A 129 -37.70 -46.64 -4.73
CA LEU A 129 -37.79 -45.94 -6.00
C LEU A 129 -36.38 -45.89 -6.58
N GLN A 130 -36.12 -46.75 -7.56
CA GLN A 130 -34.79 -46.87 -8.17
C GLN A 130 -34.45 -45.68 -9.06
N ASN A 131 -35.43 -45.23 -9.86
CA ASN A 131 -35.27 -44.11 -10.76
C ASN A 131 -36.59 -43.35 -10.89
N MET A 132 -36.53 -42.04 -10.80
CA MET A 132 -37.58 -41.11 -11.16
C MET A 132 -36.93 -40.01 -11.98
N GLU A 133 -37.42 -39.83 -13.20
CA GLU A 133 -36.96 -38.80 -14.12
C GLU A 133 -38.16 -38.00 -14.61
N LEU A 134 -37.99 -36.69 -14.64
CA LEU A 134 -38.94 -35.77 -15.24
C LEU A 134 -38.14 -34.89 -16.20
N SER A 135 -38.60 -34.78 -17.45
CA SER A 135 -38.05 -33.84 -18.41
C SER A 135 -39.16 -33.07 -19.13
N ILE A 136 -38.94 -31.77 -19.28
CA ILE A 136 -39.84 -30.83 -19.97
C ILE A 136 -39.01 -30.10 -21.01
N GLY A 137 -39.43 -30.22 -22.27
CA GLY A 137 -38.69 -29.68 -23.42
C GLY A 137 -37.61 -30.63 -23.95
N SER A 138 -36.78 -30.14 -24.87
CA SER A 138 -35.66 -30.87 -25.46
C SER A 138 -34.34 -30.31 -24.96
N SER A 139 -33.33 -31.15 -24.74
CA SER A 139 -31.98 -30.72 -24.33
C SER A 139 -31.32 -29.74 -25.33
N GLN A 140 -31.76 -29.78 -26.60
CA GLN A 140 -31.31 -28.87 -27.65
C GLN A 140 -32.09 -27.56 -27.69
N SER A 141 -33.26 -27.51 -27.05
CA SER A 141 -34.11 -26.32 -27.06
C SER A 141 -33.59 -25.22 -26.13
N ALA A 142 -34.08 -23.99 -26.33
CA ALA A 142 -33.74 -22.86 -25.48
C ALA A 142 -34.34 -22.98 -24.07
N ARG A 143 -35.38 -23.80 -23.86
CA ARG A 143 -36.01 -24.03 -22.57
C ARG A 143 -36.06 -25.51 -22.27
N PHE A 144 -35.26 -25.95 -21.31
CA PHE A 144 -35.16 -27.33 -20.91
C PHE A 144 -35.15 -27.43 -19.39
N LEU A 145 -35.94 -28.34 -18.86
CA LEU A 145 -35.92 -28.71 -17.45
C LEU A 145 -35.84 -30.22 -17.37
N ALA A 146 -34.86 -30.75 -16.63
CA ALA A 146 -34.78 -32.15 -16.30
C ALA A 146 -34.43 -32.32 -14.83
N THR A 147 -35.09 -33.26 -14.17
CA THR A 147 -34.79 -33.66 -12.80
C THR A 147 -34.68 -35.17 -12.73
N SER A 148 -33.71 -35.68 -11.98
CA SER A 148 -33.60 -37.09 -11.68
C SER A 148 -33.49 -37.32 -10.17
N LEU A 149 -34.06 -38.43 -9.71
CA LEU A 149 -33.96 -38.92 -8.35
C LEU A 149 -33.74 -40.43 -8.40
N GLN A 150 -32.66 -40.91 -7.82
CA GLN A 150 -32.31 -42.33 -7.84
C GLN A 150 -32.11 -42.88 -6.43
N ASN A 151 -32.44 -44.16 -6.28
CA ASN A 151 -32.21 -44.94 -5.05
C ASN A 151 -32.92 -44.38 -3.80
N LEU A 152 -34.07 -43.73 -3.95
CA LEU A 152 -34.87 -43.34 -2.79
C LEU A 152 -35.46 -44.60 -2.15
N THR A 153 -34.96 -44.95 -0.97
CA THR A 153 -35.29 -46.20 -0.29
C THR A 153 -35.58 -45.99 1.18
N SER A 154 -36.49 -46.83 1.70
CA SER A 154 -36.68 -46.98 3.14
C SER A 154 -35.48 -47.61 3.85
N ASN A 155 -34.61 -48.32 3.12
CA ASN A 155 -33.41 -48.97 3.67
C ASN A 155 -32.18 -48.88 2.74
N PRO A 156 -31.35 -47.84 2.88
CA PRO A 156 -30.13 -47.64 2.09
C PRO A 156 -29.11 -48.77 2.23
N GLU A 157 -29.03 -49.38 3.42
CA GLU A 157 -28.08 -50.48 3.70
C GLU A 157 -28.34 -51.73 2.85
N LEU A 158 -29.61 -52.01 2.50
CA LEU A 158 -29.95 -53.20 1.71
C LEU A 158 -29.57 -53.08 0.24
N ILE A 159 -29.54 -51.85 -0.29
CA ILE A 159 -29.20 -51.60 -1.70
C ILE A 159 -27.74 -51.13 -1.86
N ASN A 160 -27.08 -50.79 -0.75
CA ASN A 160 -25.71 -50.27 -0.70
C ASN A 160 -25.44 -49.13 -1.69
N LYS A 161 -26.39 -48.20 -1.83
CA LYS A 161 -26.31 -47.03 -2.71
C LYS A 161 -26.86 -45.80 -2.00
N PRO A 162 -26.24 -44.61 -2.18
CA PRO A 162 -26.78 -43.36 -1.67
C PRO A 162 -27.99 -42.90 -2.51
N LEU A 163 -28.81 -42.02 -1.94
CA LEU A 163 -29.82 -41.28 -2.68
C LEU A 163 -29.10 -40.22 -3.52
N THR A 164 -29.31 -40.21 -4.83
CA THR A 164 -28.75 -39.17 -5.71
C THR A 164 -29.87 -38.39 -6.36
N PHE A 165 -29.64 -37.09 -6.56
CA PHE A 165 -30.56 -36.21 -7.26
C PHE A 165 -29.81 -35.31 -8.23
N SER A 166 -30.47 -34.95 -9.32
CA SER A 166 -29.97 -33.91 -10.21
C SER A 166 -31.09 -33.02 -10.73
N LEU A 167 -30.73 -31.78 -11.03
CA LEU A 167 -31.57 -30.79 -11.69
C LEU A 167 -30.72 -30.14 -12.79
N THR A 168 -31.24 -30.14 -14.01
CA THR A 168 -30.70 -29.36 -15.12
C THR A 168 -31.80 -28.43 -15.61
N GLN A 169 -31.55 -27.13 -15.55
CA GLN A 169 -32.43 -26.11 -16.09
C GLN A 169 -31.65 -25.27 -17.10
N LYS A 170 -32.24 -25.05 -18.27
CA LYS A 170 -31.71 -24.18 -19.31
C LYS A 170 -32.79 -23.22 -19.76
N GLU A 171 -32.48 -21.94 -19.78
CA GLU A 171 -33.35 -20.88 -20.29
C GLU A 171 -32.53 -19.88 -21.09
N GLU A 172 -32.65 -19.93 -22.42
CA GLU A 172 -31.86 -19.15 -23.38
C GLU A 172 -30.35 -19.35 -23.17
N LYS A 173 -29.68 -18.37 -22.55
CA LYS A 173 -28.25 -18.40 -22.19
C LYS A 173 -28.00 -18.87 -20.75
N ARG A 174 -29.04 -18.92 -19.92
CA ARG A 174 -28.96 -19.30 -18.52
C ARG A 174 -28.94 -20.80 -18.39
N GLN A 175 -28.08 -21.29 -17.51
CA GLN A 175 -27.99 -22.72 -17.24
C GLN A 175 -27.75 -22.96 -15.75
N LEU A 176 -28.57 -23.79 -15.13
CA LEU A 176 -28.41 -24.25 -13.75
C LEU A 176 -28.28 -25.77 -13.74
N LEU A 177 -27.21 -26.26 -13.14
CA LEU A 177 -26.95 -27.66 -12.87
C LEU A 177 -26.81 -27.79 -11.37
N ILE A 178 -27.56 -28.73 -10.81
CA ILE A 178 -27.43 -29.16 -9.43
C ILE A 178 -27.30 -30.67 -9.46
N GLU A 179 -26.28 -31.18 -8.80
CA GLU A 179 -26.08 -32.61 -8.56
C GLU A 179 -25.80 -32.79 -7.08
N GLY A 180 -26.40 -33.79 -6.46
CA GLY A 180 -26.11 -34.05 -5.06
C GLY A 180 -26.43 -35.46 -4.64
N GLU A 181 -25.87 -35.81 -3.49
CA GLU A 181 -26.07 -37.10 -2.87
C GLU A 181 -26.41 -36.93 -1.38
N ILE A 182 -27.29 -37.80 -0.90
CA ILE A 182 -27.57 -37.97 0.53
C ILE A 182 -27.24 -39.41 0.85
N ASP A 183 -26.21 -39.59 1.68
CA ASP A 183 -25.83 -40.90 2.17
C ASP A 183 -26.25 -41.05 3.62
N SER A 184 -27.09 -42.05 3.90
CA SER A 184 -27.54 -42.38 5.26
C SER A 184 -27.05 -43.76 5.71
N ARG A 185 -26.17 -44.39 4.93
CA ARG A 185 -25.52 -45.66 5.29
C ARG A 185 -24.56 -45.47 6.46
N SER A 186 -24.28 -46.54 7.18
CA SER A 186 -23.41 -46.56 8.36
C SER A 186 -21.92 -46.39 8.01
N ASN A 187 -21.53 -46.77 6.79
CA ASN A 187 -20.17 -46.72 6.24
C ASN A 187 -19.92 -45.51 5.33
N ARG A 188 -20.83 -44.52 5.31
CA ARG A 188 -20.72 -43.33 4.48
C ARG A 188 -19.51 -42.46 4.84
N ARG A 189 -18.98 -41.75 3.84
CA ARG A 189 -17.89 -40.76 4.02
C ARG A 189 -18.44 -39.39 4.42
N HIS A 190 -19.46 -38.93 3.70
CA HIS A 190 -20.16 -37.67 3.92
C HIS A 190 -21.66 -37.96 4.05
N ASP A 191 -22.38 -37.15 4.83
CA ASP A 191 -23.84 -37.24 4.99
C ASP A 191 -24.55 -36.60 3.79
N PHE A 192 -23.92 -35.59 3.20
CA PHE A 192 -24.43 -34.85 2.06
C PHE A 192 -23.29 -34.35 1.17
N SER A 193 -23.48 -34.38 -0.14
CA SER A 193 -22.64 -33.65 -1.10
C SER A 193 -23.49 -32.95 -2.15
N LEU A 194 -23.02 -31.80 -2.62
CA LEU A 194 -23.71 -30.95 -3.59
C LEU A 194 -22.69 -30.31 -4.51
N ILE A 195 -22.93 -30.39 -5.81
CA ILE A 195 -22.24 -29.61 -6.83
C ILE A 195 -23.30 -28.76 -7.52
N MET A 196 -23.06 -27.46 -7.59
CA MET A 196 -23.94 -26.52 -8.27
C MET A 196 -23.15 -25.68 -9.25
N THR A 197 -23.70 -25.54 -10.46
CA THR A 197 -23.19 -24.65 -11.50
C THR A 197 -24.35 -23.81 -12.03
N ALA A 198 -24.27 -22.50 -11.83
CA ALA A 198 -25.16 -21.51 -12.44
C ALA A 198 -24.36 -20.70 -13.45
N VAL A 199 -24.87 -20.53 -14.66
CA VAL A 199 -24.22 -19.81 -15.76
C VAL A 199 -25.16 -18.72 -16.26
N ASP A 200 -24.59 -17.52 -16.45
CA ASP A 200 -25.24 -16.36 -17.08
C ASP A 200 -26.48 -15.81 -16.36
N TYR A 201 -26.52 -15.90 -15.03
CA TYR A 201 -27.63 -15.37 -14.23
C TYR A 201 -27.47 -13.86 -13.99
N PRO A 202 -28.56 -13.06 -14.05
CA PRO A 202 -28.48 -11.64 -13.80
C PRO A 202 -28.15 -11.36 -12.32
N LEU A 203 -27.21 -10.46 -12.09
CA LEU A 203 -26.85 -9.93 -10.78
C LEU A 203 -27.34 -8.49 -10.66
N TYR A 204 -27.97 -8.17 -9.53
CA TYR A 204 -28.29 -6.79 -9.18
C TYR A 204 -28.04 -6.53 -7.70
N VAL A 205 -27.11 -5.61 -7.41
CA VAL A 205 -26.72 -5.21 -6.06
C VAL A 205 -26.93 -3.72 -5.88
N ARG A 206 -27.57 -3.34 -4.77
CA ARG A 206 -27.77 -1.94 -4.34
C ARG A 206 -27.22 -1.69 -2.94
N GLU A 207 -27.42 -2.65 -2.05
CA GLU A 207 -27.06 -2.53 -0.63
C GLU A 207 -25.56 -2.78 -0.42
N GLY A 208 -24.97 -2.09 0.57
CA GLY A 208 -23.55 -2.22 0.92
C GLY A 208 -22.58 -1.50 -0.02
N LEU A 209 -23.09 -0.84 -1.07
CA LEU A 209 -22.31 -0.06 -2.03
C LEU A 209 -22.13 1.40 -1.61
N GLU A 210 -22.77 1.85 -0.51
CA GLU A 210 -22.72 3.25 -0.08
C GLU A 210 -21.29 3.70 0.27
N LEU A 211 -20.49 2.80 0.86
CA LEU A 211 -19.09 3.07 1.21
C LEU A 211 -18.21 3.38 0.01
N LEU A 212 -18.59 2.88 -1.18
CA LEU A 212 -17.88 3.13 -2.43
C LEU A 212 -18.49 4.29 -3.21
N ASN A 213 -19.54 4.93 -2.69
CA ASN A 213 -20.34 5.93 -3.38
C ASN A 213 -20.83 5.38 -4.75
N ILE A 214 -21.26 4.13 -4.80
CA ILE A 214 -21.84 3.47 -5.98
C ILE A 214 -23.33 3.24 -5.72
N THR A 215 -24.19 3.61 -6.68
CA THR A 215 -25.65 3.52 -6.51
C THR A 215 -26.15 2.11 -6.78
N SER A 216 -25.66 1.47 -7.84
CA SER A 216 -25.98 0.09 -8.13
C SER A 216 -24.95 -0.61 -9.01
N LEU A 217 -24.87 -1.92 -8.85
CA LEU A 217 -24.06 -2.82 -9.68
C LEU A 217 -25.00 -3.79 -10.40
N LYS A 218 -24.93 -3.79 -11.73
CA LYS A 218 -25.64 -4.73 -12.60
C LYS A 218 -24.61 -5.61 -13.31
N GLY A 219 -24.92 -6.87 -13.54
CA GLY A 219 -24.03 -7.75 -14.30
C GLY A 219 -24.64 -9.11 -14.54
N PHE A 220 -23.82 -10.04 -15.02
CA PHE A 220 -24.19 -11.44 -15.17
C PHE A 220 -23.15 -12.30 -14.48
N TYR A 221 -23.60 -13.25 -13.66
CA TYR A 221 -22.72 -14.10 -12.90
C TYR A 221 -22.75 -15.56 -13.39
N THR A 222 -21.58 -16.18 -13.31
CA THR A 222 -21.38 -17.62 -13.35
C THR A 222 -20.89 -18.05 -11.98
N PHE A 223 -21.57 -18.99 -11.35
CA PHE A 223 -21.23 -19.49 -10.04
C PHE A 223 -21.05 -21.01 -10.09
N ARG A 224 -19.93 -21.48 -9.56
CA ARG A 224 -19.64 -22.91 -9.41
C ARG A 224 -19.31 -23.15 -7.96
N THR A 225 -19.89 -24.16 -7.36
CA THR A 225 -19.60 -24.53 -5.98
C THR A 225 -19.74 -26.01 -5.75
N ASP A 226 -18.87 -26.53 -4.90
CA ASP A 226 -19.01 -27.82 -4.25
C ASP A 226 -19.24 -27.59 -2.76
N PHE A 227 -20.03 -28.48 -2.16
CA PHE A 227 -20.31 -28.47 -0.74
C PHE A 227 -20.47 -29.89 -0.25
N THR A 228 -19.92 -30.17 0.93
CA THR A 228 -20.10 -31.45 1.61
C THR A 228 -20.41 -31.22 3.08
N LEU A 229 -21.21 -32.12 3.65
CA LEU A 229 -21.42 -32.22 5.09
C LEU A 229 -20.91 -33.57 5.57
N ASP A 230 -20.00 -33.52 6.53
CA ASP A 230 -19.43 -34.67 7.21
C ASP A 230 -20.36 -35.19 8.32
N ARG A 231 -20.05 -36.40 8.76
CA ARG A 231 -20.89 -37.15 9.72
C ARG A 231 -20.90 -36.56 11.13
N ASP A 232 -19.88 -35.80 11.49
CA ASP A 232 -19.80 -35.10 12.78
C ASP A 232 -20.48 -33.72 12.74
N GLY A 233 -21.16 -33.39 11.63
CA GLY A 233 -21.89 -32.15 11.44
C GLY A 233 -21.04 -31.01 10.92
N THR A 234 -19.73 -31.20 10.67
CA THR A 234 -18.93 -30.18 10.00
C THR A 234 -19.23 -30.17 8.50
N GLY A 235 -19.11 -29.02 7.87
CA GLY A 235 -19.26 -28.89 6.42
C GLY A 235 -18.12 -28.09 5.82
N HIS A 236 -17.76 -28.43 4.60
CA HIS A 236 -16.77 -27.70 3.84
C HIS A 236 -17.21 -27.57 2.39
N GLY A 237 -16.84 -26.46 1.76
CA GLY A 237 -17.09 -26.27 0.35
C GLY A 237 -16.23 -25.17 -0.23
N GLN A 238 -16.05 -25.23 -1.54
CA GLN A 238 -15.37 -24.19 -2.30
C GLN A 238 -16.30 -23.66 -3.39
N GLY A 239 -16.07 -22.42 -3.78
CA GLY A 239 -16.85 -21.78 -4.82
C GLY A 239 -16.05 -20.77 -5.60
N VAL A 240 -16.47 -20.58 -6.84
CA VAL A 240 -15.98 -19.52 -7.72
C VAL A 240 -17.19 -18.79 -8.30
N LEU A 241 -17.25 -17.50 -8.04
CA LEU A 241 -18.25 -16.58 -8.60
C LEU A 241 -17.55 -15.63 -9.57
N GLU A 242 -17.87 -15.73 -10.84
CA GLU A 242 -17.38 -14.85 -11.90
C GLU A 242 -18.49 -13.89 -12.30
N VAL A 243 -18.26 -12.59 -12.17
CA VAL A 243 -19.20 -11.55 -12.60
C VAL A 243 -18.65 -10.88 -13.85
N SER A 244 -19.39 -10.97 -14.94
CA SER A 244 -19.07 -10.41 -16.24
C SER A 244 -20.07 -9.33 -16.64
N ARG A 245 -19.70 -8.53 -17.65
CA ARG A 245 -20.57 -7.47 -18.20
C ARG A 245 -21.09 -6.55 -17.11
N VAL A 246 -20.18 -6.16 -16.22
CA VAL A 246 -20.50 -5.34 -15.05
C VAL A 246 -20.78 -3.91 -15.51
N HIS A 247 -21.87 -3.35 -15.01
CA HIS A 247 -22.25 -1.96 -15.19
C HIS A 247 -22.46 -1.33 -13.81
N LEU A 248 -21.75 -0.23 -13.56
CA LEU A 248 -21.79 0.51 -12.32
C LEU A 248 -22.49 1.85 -12.55
N ASP A 249 -23.53 2.11 -11.77
CA ASP A 249 -24.19 3.42 -11.73
C ASP A 249 -23.48 4.27 -10.65
N THR A 250 -22.61 5.19 -11.06
CA THR A 250 -21.89 6.11 -10.15
C THR A 250 -22.59 7.49 -10.09
N PRO A 251 -22.92 8.01 -8.89
CA PRO A 251 -23.63 9.27 -8.74
C PRO A 251 -22.72 10.51 -8.78
N ASP A 252 -21.42 10.39 -8.52
CA ASP A 252 -20.50 11.53 -8.49
C ASP A 252 -19.11 11.16 -9.06
N SER A 253 -18.69 11.85 -10.12
CA SER A 253 -17.38 11.71 -10.76
C SER A 253 -16.25 12.38 -9.98
N ARG A 254 -16.52 13.04 -8.84
CA ARG A 254 -15.50 13.70 -8.01
C ARG A 254 -14.89 12.80 -6.94
N ASN A 255 -15.50 11.64 -6.66
CA ASN A 255 -14.98 10.72 -5.65
C ASN A 255 -13.90 9.81 -6.25
N ILE A 256 -12.65 10.01 -5.81
CA ILE A 256 -11.47 9.27 -6.29
C ILE A 256 -11.64 7.75 -6.10
N ILE A 257 -12.22 7.32 -4.98
CA ILE A 257 -12.46 5.90 -4.69
C ILE A 257 -13.50 5.34 -5.66
N ALA A 258 -14.61 6.05 -5.87
CA ALA A 258 -15.66 5.61 -6.80
C ALA A 258 -15.12 5.50 -8.24
N MET A 259 -14.29 6.46 -8.68
CA MET A 259 -13.63 6.40 -9.98
C MET A 259 -12.62 5.25 -10.07
N ALA A 260 -11.83 5.01 -9.02
CA ALA A 260 -10.87 3.91 -9.02
C ALA A 260 -11.56 2.54 -9.09
N VAL A 261 -12.69 2.38 -8.38
CA VAL A 261 -13.52 1.17 -8.50
C VAL A 261 -14.10 1.05 -9.90
N TYR A 262 -14.63 2.15 -10.46
CA TYR A 262 -15.17 2.15 -11.82
C TYR A 262 -14.12 1.75 -12.86
N ASP A 263 -12.93 2.34 -12.80
CA ASP A 263 -11.82 2.09 -13.73
C ASP A 263 -11.28 0.66 -13.56
N ALA A 264 -11.14 0.17 -12.33
CA ALA A 264 -10.72 -1.20 -12.05
C ALA A 264 -11.73 -2.23 -12.59
N VAL A 265 -13.03 -2.01 -12.35
CA VAL A 265 -14.10 -2.91 -12.81
C VAL A 265 -14.21 -2.91 -14.33
N THR A 266 -14.08 -1.74 -14.95
CA THR A 266 -14.10 -1.60 -16.42
C THR A 266 -12.89 -2.29 -17.05
N SER A 267 -11.72 -2.22 -16.40
CA SER A 267 -10.48 -2.84 -16.88
C SER A 267 -10.49 -4.37 -16.73
N ALA A 268 -11.06 -4.89 -15.64
CA ALA A 268 -11.01 -6.32 -15.33
C ALA A 268 -11.81 -7.19 -16.32
N GLN A 269 -12.85 -6.64 -16.97
CA GLN A 269 -13.86 -7.33 -17.81
C GLN A 269 -14.67 -8.44 -17.10
N VAL A 270 -14.02 -9.24 -16.25
CA VAL A 270 -14.56 -10.29 -15.39
C VAL A 270 -13.98 -10.14 -13.98
N ILE A 271 -14.87 -10.07 -12.99
CA ILE A 271 -14.52 -10.06 -11.57
C ILE A 271 -14.69 -11.48 -11.04
N THR A 272 -13.64 -12.07 -10.48
CA THR A 272 -13.65 -13.42 -9.92
C THR A 272 -13.54 -13.36 -8.42
N PHE A 273 -14.55 -13.89 -7.73
CA PHE A 273 -14.55 -14.14 -6.30
C PHE A 273 -14.32 -15.62 -6.04
N LYS A 274 -13.37 -15.95 -5.17
CA LYS A 274 -13.14 -17.30 -4.65
C LYS A 274 -13.71 -17.37 -3.25
N LEU A 275 -14.54 -18.37 -3.01
CA LEU A 275 -15.29 -18.57 -1.78
C LEU A 275 -14.83 -19.88 -1.13
N ASN A 276 -14.60 -19.84 0.18
CA ASN A 276 -14.44 -21.02 0.99
C ASN A 276 -15.45 -20.95 2.13
N TYR A 277 -16.24 -22.00 2.30
CA TYR A 277 -17.22 -22.11 3.38
C TYR A 277 -16.80 -23.21 4.33
N GLU A 278 -16.85 -22.92 5.62
CA GLU A 278 -16.65 -23.90 6.69
C GLU A 278 -17.84 -23.82 7.64
N ILE A 279 -18.45 -24.96 7.92
CA ILE A 279 -19.52 -25.08 8.90
C ILE A 279 -18.96 -25.82 10.10
N SER A 280 -18.99 -25.18 11.25
CA SER A 280 -18.61 -25.78 12.52
C SER A 280 -19.74 -26.63 13.10
N ARG A 281 -19.41 -27.47 14.10
CA ARG A 281 -20.37 -28.39 14.73
C ARG A 281 -21.55 -27.72 15.43
N ASP A 282 -21.44 -26.45 15.75
CA ASP A 282 -22.50 -25.61 16.28
C ASP A 282 -23.37 -24.97 15.17
N ASN A 283 -23.21 -25.43 13.92
CA ASN A 283 -23.88 -24.94 12.72
C ASN A 283 -23.61 -23.47 12.39
N GLN A 284 -22.47 -22.92 12.84
CA GLN A 284 -22.02 -21.61 12.40
C GLN A 284 -21.26 -21.72 11.07
N MET A 285 -21.67 -20.91 10.09
CA MET A 285 -21.03 -20.85 8.78
C MET A 285 -19.99 -19.72 8.77
N HIS A 286 -18.73 -20.09 8.56
CA HIS A 286 -17.63 -19.18 8.29
C HIS A 286 -17.42 -19.09 6.79
N LEU A 287 -17.41 -17.87 6.26
CA LEU A 287 -17.28 -17.59 4.84
C LEU A 287 -16.04 -16.73 4.63
N ASN A 288 -15.08 -17.24 3.86
CA ASN A 288 -13.91 -16.49 3.44
C ASN A 288 -14.01 -16.19 1.94
N ILE A 289 -13.92 -14.92 1.57
CA ILE A 289 -14.00 -14.47 0.18
C ILE A 289 -12.76 -13.68 -0.19
N THR A 290 -12.18 -14.02 -1.33
CA THR A 290 -11.11 -13.25 -1.96
C THR A 290 -11.52 -12.86 -3.36
N SER A 291 -11.05 -11.71 -3.85
CA SER A 291 -11.39 -11.21 -5.19
C SER A 291 -10.16 -10.74 -5.96
N ASN A 292 -10.14 -10.95 -7.27
CA ASN A 292 -9.08 -10.41 -8.14
C ASN A 292 -9.17 -8.88 -8.30
N ILE A 293 -10.34 -8.30 -8.08
CA ILE A 293 -10.56 -6.86 -8.27
C ILE A 293 -9.98 -6.02 -7.12
N ASP A 294 -9.81 -6.61 -5.93
CA ASP A 294 -9.28 -5.91 -4.76
C ASP A 294 -7.87 -5.36 -5.04
N GLU A 295 -7.03 -6.14 -5.72
CA GLU A 295 -5.69 -5.72 -6.14
C GLU A 295 -5.72 -4.65 -7.24
N LEU A 296 -6.64 -4.77 -8.20
CA LEU A 296 -6.80 -3.80 -9.29
C LEU A 296 -7.30 -2.45 -8.77
N ILE A 297 -8.24 -2.44 -7.82
CA ILE A 297 -8.71 -1.22 -7.17
C ILE A 297 -7.55 -0.55 -6.44
N MET A 298 -6.75 -1.32 -5.69
CA MET A 298 -5.60 -0.76 -4.99
C MET A 298 -4.56 -0.18 -5.93
N ALA A 299 -4.26 -0.87 -7.04
CA ALA A 299 -3.37 -0.36 -8.07
C ALA A 299 -3.89 0.96 -8.66
N GLU A 300 -5.21 1.06 -8.92
CA GLU A 300 -5.83 2.24 -9.51
C GLU A 300 -5.94 3.41 -8.55
N ILE A 301 -6.25 3.15 -7.27
CA ILE A 301 -6.18 4.15 -6.20
C ILE A 301 -4.75 4.68 -6.10
N SER A 302 -3.75 3.79 -6.07
CA SER A 302 -2.35 4.16 -5.97
C SER A 302 -1.90 5.00 -7.18
N ARG A 303 -2.35 4.64 -8.39
CA ARG A 303 -2.09 5.40 -9.61
C ARG A 303 -2.67 6.81 -9.55
N LYS A 304 -3.97 6.94 -9.24
CA LYS A 304 -4.63 8.26 -9.13
C LYS A 304 -4.05 9.11 -8.01
N GLN A 305 -3.68 8.49 -6.89
CA GLN A 305 -3.02 9.16 -5.78
C GLN A 305 -1.63 9.66 -6.19
N ASN A 306 -0.83 8.85 -6.89
CA ASN A 306 0.47 9.29 -7.40
C ASN A 306 0.34 10.44 -8.41
N GLU A 307 -0.69 10.43 -9.26
CA GLU A 307 -0.98 11.53 -10.19
C GLU A 307 -1.37 12.81 -9.45
N LEU A 308 -2.26 12.72 -8.46
CA LEU A 308 -2.64 13.85 -7.62
C LEU A 308 -1.44 14.37 -6.81
N ASN A 309 -0.66 13.47 -6.21
CA ASN A 309 0.53 13.81 -5.45
C ASN A 309 1.55 14.52 -6.33
N SER A 310 1.83 14.03 -7.53
CA SER A 310 2.73 14.72 -8.48
C SER A 310 2.22 16.11 -8.82
N HIS A 311 0.93 16.23 -9.15
CA HIS A 311 0.34 17.51 -9.53
C HIS A 311 0.38 18.54 -8.38
N TYR A 312 0.00 18.14 -7.16
CA TYR A 312 0.05 19.02 -6.00
C TYR A 312 1.49 19.31 -5.57
N ARG A 313 2.40 18.34 -5.68
CA ARG A 313 3.84 18.53 -5.40
C ARG A 313 4.43 19.59 -6.31
N ASP A 314 4.22 19.48 -7.61
CA ASP A 314 4.75 20.44 -8.59
C ASP A 314 4.20 21.84 -8.31
N ARG A 315 2.91 21.92 -7.96
CA ARG A 315 2.26 23.19 -7.67
C ARG A 315 2.71 23.81 -6.34
N LEU A 316 2.87 23.00 -5.29
CA LEU A 316 3.36 23.46 -3.99
C LEU A 316 4.82 23.91 -4.09
N LYS A 317 5.64 23.14 -4.81
CA LYS A 317 7.04 23.47 -5.08
C LYS A 317 7.14 24.78 -5.86
N ALA A 318 6.35 24.95 -6.92
CA ALA A 318 6.33 26.19 -7.69
C ALA A 318 5.96 27.41 -6.82
N GLU A 319 4.88 27.33 -6.05
CA GLU A 319 4.41 28.43 -5.18
C GLU A 319 5.43 28.77 -4.07
N LEU A 320 6.03 27.75 -3.44
CA LEU A 320 7.08 27.95 -2.42
C LEU A 320 8.35 28.54 -3.04
N SER A 321 8.82 28.00 -4.16
CA SER A 321 9.97 28.53 -4.89
C SER A 321 9.75 29.98 -5.30
N GLU A 322 8.58 30.32 -5.84
CA GLU A 322 8.25 31.69 -6.23
C GLU A 322 8.30 32.67 -5.05
N ARG A 323 7.72 32.30 -3.90
CA ARG A 323 7.76 33.14 -2.69
C ARG A 323 9.18 33.33 -2.15
N ILE A 324 9.98 32.28 -2.18
CA ILE A 324 11.37 32.33 -1.71
C ILE A 324 12.22 33.14 -2.66
N GLU A 325 12.10 32.91 -3.97
CA GLU A 325 12.79 33.71 -4.99
C GLU A 325 12.42 35.19 -4.86
N ALA A 326 11.15 35.52 -4.59
CA ALA A 326 10.74 36.90 -4.34
C ALA A 326 11.39 37.51 -3.09
N GLU A 327 11.47 36.77 -1.97
CA GLU A 327 12.13 37.24 -0.74
C GLU A 327 13.66 37.28 -0.85
N LEU A 328 14.26 36.34 -1.59
CA LEU A 328 15.67 36.36 -1.93
C LEU A 328 15.97 37.54 -2.86
N ALA A 329 15.16 37.78 -3.89
CA ALA A 329 15.31 38.90 -4.82
C ALA A 329 15.29 40.26 -4.11
N LYS A 330 14.42 40.44 -3.11
CA LYS A 330 14.40 41.65 -2.25
C LYS A 330 15.73 41.87 -1.53
N ASN A 331 16.39 40.78 -1.13
CA ASN A 331 17.65 40.81 -0.39
C ASN A 331 18.89 40.55 -1.27
N GLN A 332 18.71 40.26 -2.56
CA GLN A 332 19.76 39.89 -3.52
C GLN A 332 20.72 41.05 -3.77
N SER A 333 20.18 42.27 -3.82
CA SER A 333 20.97 43.49 -3.98
C SER A 333 21.88 43.71 -2.76
N LEU A 334 21.37 43.49 -1.55
CA LEU A 334 22.12 43.59 -0.30
C LEU A 334 23.17 42.47 -0.18
N TYR A 335 22.81 41.24 -0.55
CA TYR A 335 23.72 40.10 -0.53
C TYR A 335 24.84 40.24 -1.57
N SER A 336 24.53 40.75 -2.76
CA SER A 336 25.50 41.05 -3.80
C SER A 336 26.44 42.19 -3.39
N ALA A 337 25.90 43.24 -2.77
CA ALA A 337 26.70 44.31 -2.17
C ALA A 337 27.63 43.79 -1.06
N LEU A 338 27.17 42.87 -0.21
CA LEU A 338 27.98 42.24 0.83
C LEU A 338 29.12 41.38 0.24
N LYS A 339 28.85 40.60 -0.83
CA LYS A 339 29.89 39.84 -1.55
C LYS A 339 30.94 40.74 -2.20
N VAL A 340 30.52 41.86 -2.79
CA VAL A 340 31.45 42.87 -3.33
C VAL A 340 32.29 43.49 -2.22
N LEU A 341 31.68 43.81 -1.07
CA LEU A 341 32.43 44.29 0.10
C LEU A 341 33.43 43.27 0.63
N GLN A 342 33.09 41.98 0.65
CA GLN A 342 34.02 40.91 1.02
C GLN A 342 35.18 40.79 0.02
N GLN A 343 34.90 40.84 -1.29
CA GLN A 343 35.95 40.83 -2.33
C GLN A 343 36.88 42.03 -2.20
N ASN A 344 36.33 43.23 -2.00
CA ASN A 344 37.11 44.44 -1.79
C ASN A 344 37.92 44.36 -0.48
N SER A 345 37.36 43.80 0.59
CA SER A 345 38.07 43.59 1.85
C SER A 345 39.24 42.62 1.71
N ASN A 346 39.07 41.53 0.95
CA ASN A 346 40.16 40.60 0.63
C ASN A 346 41.26 41.28 -0.22
N GLY A 347 40.86 42.09 -1.21
CA GLY A 347 41.78 42.89 -2.02
C GLY A 347 42.59 43.87 -1.15
N ASN A 348 41.92 44.64 -0.30
CA ASN A 348 42.55 45.58 0.62
C ASN A 348 43.51 44.89 1.60
N LEU A 349 43.16 43.71 2.12
CA LEU A 349 44.05 42.94 2.99
C LEU A 349 45.33 42.52 2.25
N SER A 350 45.20 42.05 1.01
CA SER A 350 46.33 41.71 0.14
C SER A 350 47.20 42.93 -0.20
N GLU A 351 46.59 44.10 -0.39
CA GLU A 351 47.32 45.36 -0.59
C GLU A 351 48.09 45.78 0.66
N VAL A 352 47.47 45.69 1.85
CA VAL A 352 48.13 45.98 3.13
C VAL A 352 49.32 45.06 3.39
N GLU A 353 49.20 43.77 3.05
CA GLU A 353 50.33 42.83 3.10
C GLU A 353 51.45 43.20 2.13
N SER A 354 51.10 43.69 0.93
CA SER A 354 52.06 44.18 -0.05
C SER A 354 52.79 45.44 0.45
N TYR A 355 52.07 46.38 1.06
CA TYR A 355 52.67 47.56 1.70
C TYR A 355 53.57 47.19 2.87
N GLU A 356 53.24 46.15 3.64
CA GLU A 356 54.07 45.68 4.76
C GLU A 356 55.42 45.17 4.25
N GLN A 357 55.42 44.45 3.13
CA GLN A 357 56.64 44.01 2.47
C GLN A 357 57.48 45.19 1.95
N VAL A 358 56.84 46.21 1.36
CA VAL A 358 57.53 47.43 0.87
C VAL A 358 58.15 48.21 2.02
N VAL A 359 57.42 48.44 3.11
CA VAL A 359 57.92 49.15 4.30
C VAL A 359 59.06 48.37 4.96
N ALA A 360 58.93 47.05 5.09
CA ALA A 360 60.00 46.19 5.62
C ALA A 360 61.26 46.21 4.74
N ALA A 361 61.10 46.20 3.41
CA ALA A 361 62.22 46.32 2.48
C ALA A 361 62.90 47.69 2.57
N LYS A 362 62.11 48.78 2.65
CA LYS A 362 62.64 50.15 2.81
C LYS A 362 63.37 50.35 4.13
N LYS A 363 62.87 49.76 5.22
CA LYS A 363 63.57 49.76 6.51
C LYS A 363 64.92 49.06 6.43
N LYS A 364 64.99 47.87 5.82
CA LYS A 364 66.25 47.15 5.59
C LYS A 364 67.24 47.96 4.73
N GLU A 365 66.75 48.59 3.67
CA GLU A 365 67.56 49.48 2.81
C GLU A 365 68.11 50.66 3.60
N MET A 366 67.30 51.26 4.47
CA MET A 366 67.69 52.39 5.30
C MET A 366 68.70 52.01 6.38
N ASP A 367 68.47 50.90 7.10
CA ASP A 367 69.40 50.39 8.10
C ASP A 367 70.77 50.09 7.46
N LYS A 368 70.78 49.50 6.26
CA LYS A 368 72.02 49.30 5.48
C LYS A 368 72.71 50.62 5.17
N ARG A 369 71.98 51.64 4.70
CA ARG A 369 72.53 52.94 4.35
C ARG A 369 73.04 53.73 5.56
N ILE A 370 72.38 53.61 6.71
CA ILE A 370 72.83 54.18 7.98
C ILE A 370 74.17 53.54 8.39
N ASN A 371 74.26 52.21 8.34
CA ASN A 371 75.49 51.50 8.68
C ASN A 371 76.64 51.84 7.72
N GLU A 372 76.35 51.97 6.42
CA GLU A 372 77.32 52.41 5.41
C GLU A 372 77.83 53.84 5.68
N LEU A 373 76.92 54.78 5.99
CA LEU A 373 77.29 56.16 6.33
C LEU A 373 78.08 56.23 7.63
N GLN A 374 77.72 55.46 8.66
CA GLN A 374 78.48 55.36 9.90
C GLN A 374 79.90 54.84 9.64
N SER A 375 80.03 53.77 8.84
CA SER A 375 81.34 53.24 8.45
C SER A 375 82.16 54.24 7.62
N GLN A 376 81.52 55.03 6.74
CA GLN A 376 82.20 56.09 5.99
C GLN A 376 82.67 57.23 6.89
N ILE A 377 81.85 57.65 7.86
CA ILE A 377 82.20 58.68 8.85
C ILE A 377 83.35 58.19 9.73
N GLU A 378 83.33 56.94 10.21
CA GLU A 378 84.43 56.34 10.97
C GLU A 378 85.72 56.28 10.15
N LYS A 379 85.66 55.84 8.88
CA LYS A 379 86.83 55.85 7.99
C LYS A 379 87.36 57.26 7.71
N GLN A 380 86.50 58.26 7.63
CA GLN A 380 86.92 59.66 7.50
C GLN A 380 87.53 60.19 8.80
N LEU A 381 86.97 59.85 9.96
CA LEU A 381 87.52 60.19 11.26
C LEU A 381 88.90 59.56 11.46
N ASP A 382 89.09 58.31 11.06
CA ASP A 382 90.38 57.62 11.13
C ASP A 382 91.41 58.21 10.18
N LYS A 383 91.00 58.63 8.97
CA LYS A 383 91.87 59.39 8.05
C LYS A 383 92.28 60.75 8.61
N VAL A 384 91.38 61.44 9.31
CA VAL A 384 91.68 62.72 9.99
C VAL A 384 92.58 62.51 11.20
N LYS A 385 92.42 61.41 11.94
CA LYS A 385 93.32 61.02 13.04
C LYS A 385 94.72 60.65 12.56
N GLN A 386 94.85 60.03 11.40
CA GLN A 386 96.15 59.68 10.79
C GLN A 386 96.87 60.88 10.15
N SER A 387 96.17 61.97 9.81
CA SER A 387 96.75 63.19 9.24
C SER A 387 97.02 64.30 10.26
N LEU A 388 96.73 64.07 11.55
CA LEU A 388 97.16 64.94 12.64
C LEU A 388 98.68 64.74 12.88
N PRO A 389 99.52 65.77 12.69
CA PRO A 389 100.95 65.66 12.99
C PRO A 389 101.14 65.38 14.49
N SER A 390 102.08 64.49 14.81
CA SER A 390 102.53 64.26 16.19
C SER A 390 102.94 65.60 16.81
N LEU A 391 102.18 66.06 17.81
CA LEU A 391 102.58 67.19 18.64
C LEU A 391 103.95 66.88 19.26
N PRO A 392 104.92 67.81 19.20
CA PRO A 392 106.19 67.62 19.87
C PRO A 392 105.95 67.49 21.38
N SER A 393 106.44 66.39 21.96
CA SER A 393 106.62 66.25 23.39
C SER A 393 107.65 67.27 23.85
N PHE A 394 107.28 68.16 24.77
CA PHE A 394 108.22 68.92 25.59
C PHE A 394 108.97 68.00 26.56
#